data_AF-A0A4Q1ADN6-F1
#
_entry.id   AF-A0A4Q1ADN6-F1
#
_cell.length_a   1.000
_cell.length_b   1.000
_cell.length_c   1.000
_cell.angle_alpha   90.00
_cell.angle_beta   90.00
_cell.angle_gamma   90.00
#
_symmetry.space_group_name_H-M   'P 1'
#
loop_
_entity.id
_entity.type
_entity.pdbx_description
1 polymer ?
#
loop_
_entity_poly.entity_id
_entity_poly.type
_entity_poly.pdbx_seq_one_letter_code
_entity_poly.pdbx_strand_id
1 'polypeptide(L)'
;MVEISERDYDLLVDTEIVVDVILGNASITIKEFLDLTEGDILSLDKLAGTGGDIYVNSRIIGTGDIIVIDEKLAVRVQDAMDSDNVVRYFFEENLL
;
A
#
# COMPACT_ATOMS: atom_id res chain seq x y z
N MET A 1 -3.82 3.00 26.44
CA MET A 1 -4.22 2.00 25.43
C MET A 1 -5.65 2.36 25.07
N VAL A 2 -5.93 2.69 23.80
CA VAL A 2 -7.30 3.01 23.37
C VAL A 2 -8.05 1.68 23.28
N GLU A 3 -9.18 1.59 23.97
CA GLU A 3 -10.06 0.42 23.94
C GLU A 3 -11.03 0.61 22.77
N ILE A 4 -10.97 -0.28 21.79
CA ILE A 4 -11.81 -0.22 20.59
C ILE A 4 -13.18 -0.81 20.94
N SER A 5 -14.26 -0.05 20.78
CA SER A 5 -15.60 -0.58 21.07
C SER A 5 -16.17 -1.42 19.91
N GLU A 6 -17.15 -2.29 20.18
CA GLU A 6 -17.84 -3.05 19.11
C GLU A 6 -18.47 -2.12 18.07
N ARG A 7 -19.02 -0.98 18.51
CA ARG A 7 -19.61 0.04 17.63
C ARG A 7 -18.58 0.67 16.69
N ASP A 8 -17.38 0.90 17.21
CA ASP A 8 -16.26 1.46 16.44
C ASP A 8 -15.82 0.46 15.35
N TYR A 9 -15.78 -0.82 15.70
CA TYR A 9 -15.56 -1.90 14.74
C TYR A 9 -16.65 -1.95 13.65
N ASP A 10 -17.93 -1.90 14.03
CA ASP A 10 -19.06 -1.94 13.09
C ASP A 10 -19.01 -0.80 12.06
N LEU A 11 -18.64 0.41 12.49
CA LEU A 11 -18.48 1.57 11.60
C LEU A 11 -17.35 1.37 10.58
N LEU A 12 -16.24 0.76 10.99
CA LEU A 12 -15.11 0.52 10.08
C LEU A 12 -15.39 -0.53 9.03
N VAL A 13 -16.12 -1.59 9.38
CA VAL A 13 -16.37 -2.72 8.47
C VAL A 13 -17.10 -2.29 7.20
N ASP A 14 -17.97 -1.29 7.29
CA ASP A 14 -18.75 -0.78 6.16
C ASP A 14 -18.08 0.40 5.42
N THR A 15 -16.87 0.79 5.84
CA THR A 15 -16.16 1.94 5.26
C THR A 15 -15.39 1.53 4.01
N GLU A 16 -15.62 2.24 2.90
CA GLU A 16 -14.81 2.09 1.68
C GLU A 16 -13.45 2.78 1.84
N ILE A 17 -12.39 2.11 1.41
CA ILE A 17 -11.00 2.61 1.52
C ILE A 17 -10.30 2.57 0.17
N VAL A 18 -9.33 3.46 0.00
CA VAL A 18 -8.38 3.42 -1.12
C VAL A 18 -7.15 2.61 -0.70
N VAL A 19 -6.77 1.68 -1.57
CA VAL A 19 -5.58 0.83 -1.40
C VAL A 19 -4.62 1.14 -2.53
N ASP A 20 -3.41 1.55 -2.17
CA ASP A 20 -2.31 1.76 -3.11
C ASP A 20 -1.38 0.55 -3.08
N VAL A 21 -1.01 0.04 -4.25
CA VAL A 21 -0.04 -1.06 -4.35
C VAL A 21 1.20 -0.56 -5.08
N ILE A 22 2.31 -0.48 -4.37
CA ILE A 22 3.56 0.14 -4.86
C ILE A 22 4.58 -0.96 -5.18
N LEU A 23 5.08 -0.97 -6.43
CA LEU A 23 6.11 -1.91 -6.87
C LEU A 23 7.50 -1.58 -6.28
N GLY A 24 7.79 -0.29 -6.08
CA GLY A 24 9.05 0.21 -5.55
C GLY A 24 9.16 1.72 -5.77
N ASN A 25 10.18 2.34 -5.17
CA ASN A 25 10.43 3.76 -5.27
C ASN A 25 11.76 4.03 -5.97
N ALA A 26 11.92 5.24 -6.52
CA ALA A 26 13.20 5.74 -7.00
C ALA A 26 13.44 7.13 -6.41
N SER A 27 14.66 7.35 -5.90
CA SER A 27 15.09 8.67 -5.43
C SER A 27 16.07 9.25 -6.43
N ILE A 28 15.62 10.25 -7.18
CA ILE A 28 16.42 10.98 -8.18
C ILE A 28 16.31 12.49 -7.96
N THR A 29 17.28 13.24 -8.46
CA THR A 29 17.24 14.69 -8.46
C THR A 29 16.24 15.24 -9.47
N ILE A 30 15.77 16.48 -9.26
CA ILE A 30 14.88 17.17 -10.23
C ILE A 30 15.54 17.24 -11.61
N LYS A 31 16.86 17.44 -11.66
CA LYS A 31 17.59 17.49 -12.92
C LYS A 31 17.49 16.16 -13.67
N GLU A 32 17.80 15.05 -13.00
CA GLU A 32 17.69 13.71 -13.60
C GLU A 32 16.26 13.43 -14.08
N PHE A 33 15.24 13.83 -13.32
CA PHE A 33 13.84 13.68 -13.72
C PHE A 33 13.51 14.46 -14.99
N LEU A 34 13.97 15.71 -15.11
CA LEU A 34 13.74 16.55 -16.30
C LEU A 34 14.52 16.06 -17.53
N ASP A 35 15.63 15.35 -17.32
CA ASP A 35 16.45 14.77 -18.38
C ASP A 35 15.88 13.42 -18.89
N LEU A 36 14.85 12.84 -18.25
CA LEU A 36 14.21 11.61 -18.70
C LEU A 36 13.50 11.80 -20.04
N THR A 37 13.70 10.83 -20.94
CA THR A 37 13.13 10.77 -22.27
C THR A 37 12.50 9.40 -22.56
N GLU A 38 11.78 9.29 -23.68
CA GLU A 38 11.14 8.04 -24.08
C GLU A 38 12.18 6.92 -24.24
N GLY A 39 11.98 5.83 -23.51
CA GLY A 39 12.86 4.66 -23.53
C GLY A 39 13.90 4.62 -22.40
N ASP A 40 14.03 5.68 -21.61
CA ASP A 40 14.91 5.66 -20.43
C ASP A 40 14.38 4.73 -19.34
N ILE A 41 15.30 4.10 -18.61
CA ILE A 41 14.99 3.11 -17.57
C ILE A 41 15.23 3.73 -16.20
N LEU A 42 14.19 3.78 -15.37
CA LEU A 42 14.29 4.18 -13.97
C LEU A 42 14.39 2.95 -13.07
N SER A 43 15.54 2.76 -12.42
CA SER A 43 15.75 1.69 -11.47
C SER A 43 15.05 1.99 -10.15
N LEU A 44 14.30 1.00 -9.64
CA LEU A 44 13.65 1.08 -8.33
C LEU A 44 14.57 0.55 -7.22
N ASP A 45 14.28 0.93 -5.99
CA ASP A 45 14.97 0.52 -4.77
C ASP A 45 14.67 -0.93 -4.33
N LYS A 46 13.69 -1.57 -4.98
CA LYS A 46 13.18 -2.88 -4.62
C LYS A 46 13.72 -4.00 -5.52
N LEU A 47 14.11 -5.12 -4.91
CA LEU A 47 14.58 -6.30 -5.63
C LEU A 47 13.43 -7.02 -6.35
N ALA A 48 13.70 -7.50 -7.56
CA ALA A 48 12.73 -8.31 -8.31
C ALA A 48 12.28 -9.55 -7.51
N GLY A 49 10.99 -9.86 -7.57
CA GLY A 49 10.40 -11.02 -6.88
C GLY A 49 10.10 -10.81 -5.39
N THR A 50 10.28 -9.61 -4.84
CA THR A 50 9.90 -9.28 -3.45
C THR A 50 8.45 -8.82 -3.28
N GLY A 51 7.68 -8.76 -4.38
CA GLY A 51 6.29 -8.29 -4.38
C GLY A 51 6.14 -6.77 -4.29
N GLY A 52 4.89 -6.30 -4.34
CA GLY A 52 4.51 -4.91 -4.07
C GLY A 52 4.16 -4.69 -2.61
N ASP A 53 4.36 -3.47 -2.15
CA ASP A 53 3.93 -3.00 -0.84
C ASP A 53 2.48 -2.52 -0.92
N ILE A 54 1.65 -2.95 0.03
CA ILE A 54 0.23 -2.62 0.07
C ILE A 54 0.04 -1.53 1.12
N TYR A 55 -0.43 -0.38 0.67
CA TYR A 55 -0.69 0.79 1.48
C TYR A 55 -2.18 1.01 1.60
N VAL A 56 -2.58 1.47 2.78
CA VAL A 56 -3.85 2.14 2.97
C VAL A 56 -3.53 3.50 3.52
N ASN A 57 -3.93 4.55 2.80
CA ASN A 57 -3.44 5.90 3.02
C ASN A 57 -1.90 5.90 3.05
N SER A 58 -1.29 6.45 4.11
CA SER A 58 0.17 6.62 4.20
C SER A 58 0.90 5.46 4.90
N ARG A 59 0.20 4.37 5.24
CA ARG A 59 0.79 3.27 6.02
C ARG A 59 0.79 1.97 5.25
N ILE A 60 1.94 1.29 5.29
CA ILE A 60 2.06 -0.08 4.79
C ILE A 60 1.27 -1.01 5.71
N ILE A 61 0.33 -1.73 5.12
CA ILE A 61 -0.51 -2.72 5.80
C ILE A 61 -0.14 -4.15 5.40
N GLY A 62 0.73 -4.34 4.40
CA GLY A 62 1.12 -5.66 3.96
C GLY A 62 2.00 -5.65 2.72
N THR A 63 2.27 -6.84 2.21
CA THR A 63 3.02 -7.09 0.97
C THR A 63 2.34 -8.18 0.16
N GLY A 64 2.59 -8.21 -1.14
CA GLY A 64 2.02 -9.24 -1.99
C GLY A 64 2.63 -9.35 -3.37
N ASP A 65 2.48 -10.51 -4.01
CA ASP A 65 2.97 -10.72 -5.36
C ASP A 65 2.08 -9.98 -6.36
N ILE A 66 2.70 -9.20 -7.26
CA ILE A 66 1.99 -8.59 -8.38
C ILE A 66 1.76 -9.66 -9.44
N ILE A 67 0.50 -9.92 -9.74
CA ILE A 67 0.05 -10.93 -10.70
C ILE A 67 -0.88 -10.29 -11.73
N VAL A 68 -1.15 -11.02 -12.82
CA VAL A 68 -2.14 -10.61 -13.83
C VAL A 68 -3.29 -11.60 -13.81
N ILE A 69 -4.51 -11.08 -13.65
CA ILE A 69 -5.75 -11.85 -13.72
C ILE A 69 -6.67 -11.14 -14.71
N ASP A 70 -7.19 -11.86 -15.69
CA ASP A 70 -8.10 -11.33 -16.72
C ASP A 70 -7.59 -10.02 -17.35
N GLU A 71 -6.31 -10.02 -17.72
CA GLU A 71 -5.59 -8.87 -18.32
C GLU A 71 -5.48 -7.63 -17.41
N LYS A 72 -5.83 -7.76 -16.12
CA LYS A 72 -5.70 -6.70 -15.12
C LYS A 72 -4.60 -7.04 -14.12
N LEU A 73 -3.91 -6.00 -13.65
CA LEU A 73 -3.00 -6.13 -12.51
C LEU A 73 -3.82 -6.47 -11.26
N ALA A 74 -3.31 -7.41 -10.48
CA ALA A 74 -3.83 -7.79 -9.18
C ALA A 74 -2.68 -8.05 -8.21
N VAL A 75 -2.98 -8.02 -6.91
CA VAL A 75 -2.02 -8.36 -5.86
C VAL A 75 -2.50 -9.60 -5.13
N ARG A 76 -1.63 -10.61 -5.02
CA ARG A 76 -1.83 -11.74 -4.10
C ARG A 76 -1.14 -11.39 -2.79
N VAL A 77 -1.94 -11.13 -1.75
CA VAL A 77 -1.43 -10.84 -0.41
C VAL A 77 -0.57 -12.00 0.09
N GLN A 78 0.66 -11.68 0.53
CA GLN A 78 1.64 -12.62 1.08
C GLN A 78 1.79 -12.45 2.58
N ASP A 79 1.85 -11.20 3.04
CA ASP A 79 1.88 -10.84 4.46
C ASP A 79 1.01 -9.60 4.70
N ALA A 80 0.34 -9.55 5.85
CA ALA A 80 -0.55 -8.45 6.20
C ALA A 80 -0.57 -8.20 7.70
N MET A 81 -0.75 -6.94 8.07
CA MET A 81 -0.97 -6.50 9.43
C MET A 81 -2.25 -7.12 9.97
N ASP A 82 -2.25 -7.52 11.25
CA ASP A 82 -3.44 -8.09 11.88
C ASP A 82 -4.60 -7.08 11.94
N SER A 83 -5.82 -7.62 12.04
CA SER A 83 -7.06 -6.82 12.02
C SER A 83 -7.09 -5.79 13.14
N ASP A 84 -6.62 -6.13 14.34
CA ASP A 84 -6.64 -5.22 15.49
C ASP A 84 -5.75 -4.00 15.29
N ASN A 85 -4.56 -4.19 14.71
CA ASN A 85 -3.67 -3.09 14.39
C ASN A 85 -4.17 -2.26 13.21
N VAL A 86 -4.90 -2.86 12.26
CA VAL A 86 -5.53 -2.13 11.16
C VAL A 86 -6.60 -1.21 11.72
N VAL A 87 -7.53 -1.74 12.51
CA VAL A 87 -8.62 -0.97 13.12
C VAL A 87 -8.06 0.15 14.00
N ARG A 88 -7.05 -0.14 14.82
CA ARG A 88 -6.36 0.88 15.61
C ARG A 88 -5.76 1.99 14.75
N TYR A 89 -5.13 1.66 13.63
CA TYR A 89 -4.56 2.66 12.72
C TYR A 89 -5.61 3.63 12.18
N PHE A 90 -6.78 3.13 11.76
CA PHE A 90 -7.85 3.99 11.25
C PHE A 90 -8.39 4.96 12.32
N PHE A 91 -8.48 4.52 13.57
CA PHE A 91 -8.90 5.39 14.68
C PHE A 91 -7.83 6.40 15.10
N GLU A 92 -6.56 5.99 15.21
CA GLU A 92 -5.47 6.86 15.66
C GLU A 92 -5.24 8.03 14.68
N GLU A 93 -5.44 7.82 13.39
CA GLU A 93 -5.23 8.84 12.36
C GLU A 93 -6.47 9.70 12.05
N ASN A 94 -7.60 9.50 12.76
CA ASN A 94 -8.90 10.14 12.45
C ASN A 94 -9.30 9.98 10.97
N LEU A 95 -9.12 8.78 10.41
CA LEU A 95 -9.44 8.47 9.00
C LEU A 95 -10.93 8.10 8.79
N LEU A 96 -11.77 8.42 9.78
CA LEU A 96 -13.24 8.26 9.79
C LEU A 96 -13.92 9.61 9.95
#